data_AF-A0A9X3DWW1-F1
#
_entry.id   AF-A0A9X3DWW1-F1
#
_cell.length_a   1.000
_cell.length_b   1.000
_cell.length_c   1.000
_cell.angle_alpha   90.00
_cell.angle_beta   90.00
_cell.angle_gamma   90.00
#
_symmetry.space_group_name_H-M   'P 1'
#
loop_
_entity.id
_entity.type
_entity.pdbx_description
1 polymer ?
#
loop_
_entity_poly.entity_id
_entity_poly.type
_entity_poly.pdbx_seq_one_letter_code
_entity_poly.pdbx_strand_id
1 'polypeptide(L)'
;MDFKVVPDLHLPEVPGFKLPNMPELPSGKSVIRFVSDKIITNTTAKSKVILREDQSKKYRTLTVGEIAMCKEIFKDSIDYSKVKIINRAILPSQDVPVTPHGSPHYPNSLVGANVYQDDFSNPKFSGNTDVGNGRDLKIVSKMTFIHEMTHVWQHQKGLNLIKRGLILQPLDRVIPDNIYDAYSYQLKYGSKFNDFNFEQQATIVSDYFGILSDFSEANFSSYWRKYSNPFWKQYIQDLMLPIINNPKDFKLKGVGLDNPITTIATTLYFIVR
;
A
#
# COMPACT_ATOMS: atom_id res chain seq x y z
N MET A 1 -20.86 -28.08 18.53
CA MET A 1 -20.29 -26.91 17.83
C MET A 1 -19.42 -26.20 18.84
N ASP A 2 -18.13 -26.12 18.58
CA ASP A 2 -17.19 -25.45 19.48
C ASP A 2 -17.04 -24.00 19.04
N PHE A 3 -17.54 -23.08 19.87
CA PHE A 3 -17.46 -21.65 19.61
C PHE A 3 -16.17 -21.09 20.21
N LYS A 4 -15.38 -20.36 19.42
CA LYS A 4 -14.26 -19.56 19.92
C LYS A 4 -14.65 -18.08 19.90
N VAL A 5 -14.56 -17.44 21.06
CA VAL A 5 -14.75 -15.99 21.21
C VAL A 5 -13.42 -15.29 20.89
N VAL A 6 -13.45 -14.27 20.04
CA VAL A 6 -12.28 -13.44 19.70
C VAL A 6 -12.67 -11.97 19.90
N PRO A 7 -11.91 -11.17 20.67
CA PRO A 7 -12.29 -9.78 20.95
C PRO A 7 -11.80 -8.83 19.85
N ASP A 8 -12.71 -8.23 19.09
CA ASP A 8 -12.64 -6.81 18.66
C ASP A 8 -13.82 -6.35 17.77
N LEU A 9 -14.54 -5.32 18.27
CA LEU A 9 -15.20 -4.14 17.66
C LEU A 9 -15.95 -4.24 16.28
N HIS A 10 -17.19 -3.79 15.99
CA HIS A 10 -18.37 -3.11 16.59
C HIS A 10 -19.59 -3.54 15.72
N LEU A 11 -20.77 -3.85 16.27
CA LEU A 11 -22.05 -3.94 15.52
C LEU A 11 -23.19 -3.27 16.32
N PRO A 12 -24.25 -2.77 15.65
CA PRO A 12 -25.42 -2.19 16.32
C PRO A 12 -26.18 -3.26 17.14
N GLU A 13 -26.69 -2.86 18.30
CA GLU A 13 -27.53 -3.71 19.16
C GLU A 13 -28.81 -4.11 18.42
N VAL A 14 -29.05 -5.41 18.28
CA VAL A 14 -30.34 -5.95 17.81
C VAL A 14 -31.05 -6.57 19.02
N PRO A 15 -32.08 -5.93 19.59
CA PRO A 15 -32.78 -6.45 20.77
C PRO A 15 -33.41 -7.82 20.48
N GLY A 16 -33.14 -8.83 21.31
CA GLY A 16 -33.89 -10.10 21.36
C GLY A 16 -33.25 -11.33 20.69
N PHE A 17 -32.02 -11.27 20.17
CA PHE A 17 -31.36 -12.44 19.60
C PHE A 17 -30.56 -13.23 20.68
N LYS A 18 -30.97 -14.47 20.97
CA LYS A 18 -30.21 -15.43 21.80
C LYS A 18 -30.12 -16.79 21.09
N LEU A 19 -28.91 -17.34 20.95
CA LEU A 19 -28.71 -18.70 20.43
C LEU A 19 -28.77 -19.75 21.54
N PRO A 20 -29.18 -20.99 21.23
CA PRO A 20 -29.10 -22.11 22.17
C PRO A 20 -27.65 -22.37 22.60
N ASN A 21 -27.41 -22.61 23.89
CA ASN A 21 -26.09 -22.90 24.49
C ASN A 21 -25.06 -21.77 24.38
N MET A 22 -25.50 -20.52 24.23
CA MET A 22 -24.60 -19.37 24.28
C MET A 22 -24.13 -19.15 25.73
N PRO A 23 -22.81 -19.08 26.01
CA PRO A 23 -22.33 -18.73 27.34
C PRO A 23 -22.77 -17.30 27.71
N GLU A 24 -22.93 -17.03 29.01
CA GLU A 24 -23.23 -15.67 29.48
C GLU A 24 -22.15 -14.70 28.98
N LEU A 25 -22.59 -13.67 28.24
CA LEU A 25 -21.70 -12.65 27.74
C LEU A 25 -21.36 -11.67 28.89
N PRO A 26 -20.10 -11.24 29.03
CA PRO A 26 -19.74 -10.20 30.00
C PRO A 26 -20.58 -8.94 29.77
N SER A 27 -20.94 -8.24 30.85
CA SER A 27 -21.67 -6.97 30.72
C SER A 27 -20.84 -5.95 29.94
N GLY A 28 -21.31 -5.56 28.76
CA GLY A 28 -20.60 -4.66 27.83
C GLY A 28 -20.86 -5.04 26.36
N LYS A 29 -20.58 -4.12 25.43
CA LYS A 29 -20.78 -4.33 23.98
C LYS A 29 -19.98 -5.54 23.50
N SER A 30 -20.67 -6.64 23.17
CA SER A 30 -20.07 -7.91 22.74
C SER A 30 -20.49 -8.24 21.30
N VAL A 31 -19.55 -8.70 20.47
CA VAL A 31 -19.81 -9.18 19.09
C VAL A 31 -19.70 -10.70 19.04
N ILE A 32 -20.64 -11.35 18.36
CA ILE A 32 -20.59 -12.79 18.08
C ILE A 32 -20.31 -12.97 16.59
N ARG A 33 -19.14 -13.49 16.24
CA ARG A 33 -18.80 -13.88 14.86
C ARG A 33 -19.02 -15.38 14.70
N PHE A 34 -19.89 -15.75 13.77
CA PHE A 34 -20.07 -17.15 13.37
C PHE A 34 -19.11 -17.47 12.22
N VAL A 35 -18.13 -18.33 12.47
CA VAL A 35 -17.34 -18.97 11.41
C VAL A 35 -17.89 -20.39 11.29
N SER A 36 -18.58 -20.67 10.19
CA SER A 36 -19.09 -22.00 9.90
C SER A 36 -18.71 -22.38 8.48
N ASP A 37 -18.25 -23.60 8.31
CA ASP A 37 -18.05 -24.27 7.03
C ASP A 37 -19.40 -24.67 6.37
N LYS A 38 -20.47 -24.79 7.17
CA LYS A 38 -21.84 -25.05 6.70
C LYS A 38 -22.89 -24.28 7.50
N ILE A 39 -23.87 -23.69 6.81
CA ILE A 39 -25.10 -23.17 7.44
C ILE A 39 -26.21 -24.16 7.13
N ILE A 40 -26.80 -24.76 8.17
CA ILE A 40 -27.93 -25.69 8.06
C ILE A 40 -29.12 -25.04 8.75
N THR A 41 -30.23 -24.85 8.03
CA THR A 41 -31.48 -24.31 8.60
C THR A 41 -32.40 -25.45 9.03
N ASN A 42 -33.29 -25.19 9.99
CA ASN A 42 -34.36 -26.14 10.29
C ASN A 42 -35.39 -26.23 9.14
N THR A 43 -36.08 -27.36 9.04
CA THR A 43 -36.94 -27.82 7.93
C THR A 43 -38.28 -27.09 7.77
N THR A 44 -38.41 -25.84 8.21
CA THR A 44 -39.63 -25.04 7.99
C THR A 44 -39.54 -24.28 6.66
N ALA A 45 -40.56 -24.46 5.80
CA ALA A 45 -40.60 -24.08 4.38
C ALA A 45 -40.51 -22.58 4.04
N LYS A 46 -40.14 -21.69 4.99
CA LYS A 46 -40.07 -20.23 4.78
C LYS A 46 -38.90 -19.53 5.48
N SER A 47 -37.88 -20.26 5.93
CA SER A 47 -36.69 -19.64 6.52
C SER A 47 -35.79 -19.05 5.42
N LYS A 48 -35.75 -17.72 5.28
CA LYS A 48 -34.85 -17.01 4.36
C LYS A 48 -33.63 -16.51 5.13
N VAL A 49 -32.46 -17.09 4.87
CA VAL A 49 -31.17 -16.56 5.34
C VAL A 49 -30.71 -15.49 4.34
N ILE A 50 -30.59 -14.25 4.80
CA ILE A 50 -30.03 -13.15 4.01
C ILE A 50 -28.63 -12.85 4.56
N LEU A 51 -27.61 -13.33 3.87
CA LEU A 51 -26.23 -12.88 4.11
C LEU A 51 -26.09 -11.49 3.49
N ARG A 52 -26.08 -10.45 4.33
CA ARG A 52 -25.68 -9.11 3.88
C ARG A 52 -24.18 -8.98 4.12
N GLU A 53 -23.39 -9.07 3.06
CA GLU A 53 -22.03 -8.57 3.13
C GLU A 53 -22.12 -7.08 3.42
N ASP A 54 -21.51 -6.62 4.51
CA ASP A 54 -21.36 -5.19 4.76
C ASP A 54 -20.44 -4.63 3.67
N GLN A 55 -21.07 -4.11 2.61
CA GLN A 55 -20.39 -3.48 1.47
C GLN A 55 -19.71 -2.17 1.89
N SER A 56 -19.82 -1.74 3.16
CA SER A 56 -19.09 -0.59 3.69
C SER A 56 -17.68 -0.97 4.19
N LYS A 57 -16.89 -1.71 3.39
CA LYS A 57 -15.46 -1.91 3.68
C LYS A 57 -14.69 -0.61 3.46
N LYS A 58 -14.84 0.35 4.39
CA LYS A 58 -13.99 1.54 4.51
C LYS A 58 -12.53 1.14 4.62
N TYR A 59 -12.27 -0.07 5.12
CA TYR A 59 -10.96 -0.69 5.13
C TYR A 59 -11.08 -2.22 5.07
N ARG A 60 -9.97 -2.89 4.73
CA ARG A 60 -9.80 -4.34 4.78
C ARG A 60 -8.39 -4.71 5.26
N THR A 61 -8.20 -5.96 5.68
CA THR A 61 -6.85 -6.53 5.87
C THR A 61 -6.24 -6.93 4.54
N LEU A 62 -4.94 -7.20 4.55
CA LEU A 62 -4.25 -7.79 3.41
C LEU A 62 -4.79 -9.20 3.08
N THR A 63 -4.85 -9.54 1.80
CA THR A 63 -5.13 -10.90 1.33
C THR A 63 -3.89 -11.79 1.49
N VAL A 64 -4.08 -13.11 1.42
CA VAL A 64 -2.94 -14.05 1.45
C VAL A 64 -2.00 -13.83 0.27
N GLY A 65 -2.55 -13.54 -0.92
CA GLY A 65 -1.76 -13.24 -2.12
C GLY A 65 -1.00 -11.93 -2.01
N GLU A 66 -1.59 -10.89 -1.41
CA GLU A 66 -0.90 -9.62 -1.14
C GLU A 66 0.26 -9.78 -0.15
N ILE A 67 0.06 -10.56 0.91
CA ILE A 67 1.13 -10.88 1.86
C ILE A 67 2.25 -11.65 1.15
N ALA A 68 1.92 -12.65 0.33
CA ALA A 68 2.90 -13.41 -0.43
C ALA A 68 3.73 -12.51 -1.34
N MET A 69 3.07 -11.61 -2.08
CA MET A 69 3.72 -10.63 -2.96
C MET A 69 4.65 -9.69 -2.18
N CYS A 70 4.24 -9.21 -1.00
CA CYS A 70 5.10 -8.39 -0.16
C CYS A 70 6.31 -9.18 0.38
N LYS A 71 6.15 -10.48 0.68
CA LYS A 71 7.19 -11.31 1.28
C LYS A 71 8.37 -11.56 0.34
N GLU A 72 8.19 -11.42 -0.98
CA GLU A 72 9.28 -11.49 -1.97
C GLU A 72 10.37 -10.42 -1.70
N ILE A 73 9.98 -9.27 -1.14
CA ILE A 73 10.88 -8.14 -0.88
C ILE A 73 11.11 -7.97 0.62
N PHE A 74 10.02 -7.84 1.38
CA PHE A 74 10.06 -7.43 2.77
C PHE A 74 10.15 -8.62 3.74
N LYS A 75 9.99 -9.86 3.26
CA LYS A 75 10.01 -11.07 4.11
C LYS A 75 9.15 -10.89 5.37
N ASP A 76 9.64 -11.20 6.55
CA ASP A 76 8.92 -11.00 7.81
C ASP A 76 9.28 -9.67 8.51
N SER A 77 9.80 -8.69 7.77
CA SER A 77 10.16 -7.37 8.34
C SER A 77 8.96 -6.43 8.51
N ILE A 78 7.81 -6.77 7.93
CA ILE A 78 6.53 -6.10 8.16
C ILE A 78 5.65 -7.01 9.00
N ASP A 79 5.09 -6.48 10.08
CA ASP A 79 3.96 -7.09 10.77
C ASP A 79 2.68 -6.85 9.94
N TYR A 80 2.43 -7.76 9.01
CA TYR A 80 1.29 -7.69 8.07
C TYR A 80 -0.08 -7.69 8.76
N SER A 81 -0.17 -8.23 9.99
CA SER A 81 -1.43 -8.31 10.74
C SER A 81 -1.95 -6.92 11.16
N LYS A 82 -1.04 -5.95 11.31
CA LYS A 82 -1.33 -4.57 11.68
C LYS A 82 -1.72 -3.68 10.49
N VAL A 83 -1.49 -4.15 9.26
CA VAL A 83 -1.70 -3.35 8.05
C VAL A 83 -3.17 -3.41 7.63
N LYS A 84 -3.75 -2.24 7.35
CA LYS A 84 -5.07 -2.11 6.72
C LYS A 84 -4.94 -1.41 5.38
N ILE A 85 -5.72 -1.83 4.41
CA ILE A 85 -5.96 -1.10 3.16
C ILE A 85 -7.24 -0.30 3.36
N ILE A 86 -7.14 1.02 3.26
CA ILE A 86 -8.24 1.95 3.55
C ILE A 86 -8.73 2.53 2.22
N ASN A 87 -9.96 2.21 1.84
CA ASN A 87 -10.60 2.76 0.64
C ASN A 87 -11.31 4.07 0.99
N ARG A 88 -10.52 5.05 1.43
CA ARG A 88 -10.96 6.40 1.78
C ARG A 88 -9.77 7.36 1.81
N ALA A 89 -9.93 8.49 1.14
CA ALA A 89 -9.02 9.62 1.21
C ALA A 89 -8.84 10.14 2.65
N ILE A 90 -7.62 10.54 3.00
CA ILE A 90 -7.29 11.19 4.29
C ILE A 90 -6.97 12.68 4.13
N LEU A 91 -6.59 13.13 2.92
CA LEU A 91 -6.29 14.52 2.62
C LEU A 91 -7.39 15.16 1.74
N PRO A 92 -7.64 16.48 1.88
CA PRO A 92 -8.47 17.22 0.92
C PRO A 92 -7.92 17.07 -0.50
N SER A 93 -8.80 16.77 -1.46
CA SER A 93 -8.46 16.61 -2.88
C SER A 93 -7.37 15.55 -3.14
N GLN A 94 -7.28 14.50 -2.33
CA GLN A 94 -6.35 13.39 -2.57
C GLN A 94 -6.69 12.67 -3.88
N ASP A 95 -5.71 12.56 -4.76
CA ASP A 95 -5.79 11.94 -6.09
C ASP A 95 -4.84 10.75 -6.24
N VAL A 96 -3.93 10.54 -5.30
CA VAL A 96 -3.00 9.40 -5.25
C VAL A 96 -3.09 8.65 -3.92
N PRO A 97 -2.68 7.37 -3.85
CA PRO A 97 -2.56 6.65 -2.58
C PRO A 97 -1.56 7.31 -1.63
N VAL A 98 -1.81 7.25 -0.32
CA VAL A 98 -0.86 7.72 0.70
C VAL A 98 -0.83 6.82 1.93
N THR A 99 0.33 6.70 2.57
CA THR A 99 0.53 5.84 3.75
C THR A 99 1.14 6.61 4.93
N PRO A 100 0.41 7.53 5.59
CA PRO A 100 0.96 8.37 6.65
C PRO A 100 1.19 7.63 7.98
N HIS A 101 0.37 6.61 8.27
CA HIS A 101 0.36 5.90 9.57
C HIS A 101 0.49 4.38 9.41
N GLY A 102 1.27 3.92 8.43
CA GLY A 102 1.52 2.49 8.21
C GLY A 102 0.30 1.70 7.69
N SER A 103 -0.71 2.40 7.17
CA SER A 103 -1.84 1.81 6.44
C SER A 103 -2.13 2.65 5.20
N PRO A 104 -2.11 2.07 3.98
CA PRO A 104 -2.38 2.80 2.75
C PRO A 104 -3.83 3.29 2.64
N HIS A 105 -4.00 4.56 2.24
CA HIS A 105 -5.26 5.22 1.98
C HIS A 105 -5.42 5.46 0.48
N TYR A 106 -6.42 4.85 -0.14
CA TYR A 106 -6.80 5.04 -1.54
C TYR A 106 -7.99 6.00 -1.62
N PRO A 107 -7.93 7.06 -2.44
CA PRO A 107 -9.02 8.03 -2.54
C PRO A 107 -10.20 7.50 -3.36
N ASN A 108 -11.42 7.92 -3.00
CA ASN A 108 -12.65 7.50 -3.69
C ASN A 108 -12.77 8.03 -5.13
N SER A 109 -12.03 9.10 -5.45
CA SER A 109 -12.17 9.91 -6.67
C SER A 109 -11.24 9.52 -7.81
N LEU A 110 -10.65 8.32 -7.81
CA LEU A 110 -9.99 7.76 -8.99
C LEU A 110 -11.03 7.34 -10.05
N VAL A 111 -11.81 8.31 -10.53
CA VAL A 111 -12.83 8.13 -11.57
C VAL A 111 -12.10 7.92 -12.91
N GLY A 112 -12.09 6.67 -13.39
CA GLY A 112 -11.59 6.28 -14.72
C GLY A 112 -10.61 5.11 -14.73
N ALA A 113 -9.94 4.83 -13.61
CA ALA A 113 -8.99 3.72 -13.44
C ALA A 113 -8.80 3.46 -11.95
N ASN A 114 -9.65 2.61 -11.36
CA ASN A 114 -9.57 2.28 -9.92
C ASN A 114 -8.27 1.55 -9.61
N VAL A 115 -7.24 2.29 -9.19
CA VAL A 115 -5.98 1.70 -8.69
C VAL A 115 -6.25 0.84 -7.46
N TYR A 116 -7.23 1.20 -6.63
CA TYR A 116 -7.68 0.33 -5.54
C TYR A 116 -8.25 -0.99 -6.08
N GLN A 117 -7.84 -2.09 -5.47
CA GLN A 117 -8.30 -3.44 -5.78
C GLN A 117 -8.73 -4.14 -4.48
N ASP A 118 -9.72 -5.03 -4.56
CA ASP A 118 -10.06 -5.90 -3.43
C ASP A 118 -8.99 -6.97 -3.16
N ASP A 119 -8.17 -7.26 -4.18
CA ASP A 119 -6.96 -8.07 -4.10
C ASP A 119 -5.92 -7.57 -5.11
N PHE A 120 -4.88 -6.89 -4.63
CA PHE A 120 -3.81 -6.38 -5.50
C PHE A 120 -2.96 -7.50 -6.11
N SER A 121 -2.94 -8.70 -5.52
CA SER A 121 -2.23 -9.85 -6.11
C SER A 121 -2.93 -10.40 -7.35
N ASN A 122 -4.26 -10.21 -7.43
CA ASN A 122 -5.11 -10.58 -8.55
C ASN A 122 -6.08 -9.45 -8.93
N PRO A 123 -5.57 -8.33 -9.50
CA PRO A 123 -6.39 -7.18 -9.85
C PRO A 123 -7.48 -7.52 -10.86
N LYS A 124 -8.71 -7.08 -10.59
CA LYS A 124 -9.87 -7.29 -11.46
C LYS A 124 -10.38 -5.95 -11.98
N PHE A 125 -10.31 -5.78 -13.30
CA PHE A 125 -10.83 -4.63 -14.01
C PHE A 125 -11.98 -5.05 -14.92
N SER A 126 -13.05 -4.27 -14.95
CA SER A 126 -14.24 -4.54 -15.77
C SER A 126 -14.13 -4.02 -17.21
N GLY A 127 -13.03 -3.37 -17.57
CA GLY A 127 -12.83 -2.75 -18.89
C GLY A 127 -11.41 -2.94 -19.43
N ASN A 128 -11.07 -2.22 -20.49
CA ASN A 128 -9.72 -2.22 -21.05
C ASN A 128 -8.70 -1.82 -19.97
N THR A 129 -7.64 -2.61 -19.83
CA THR A 129 -6.56 -2.31 -18.89
C THR A 129 -5.37 -1.64 -19.56
N ASP A 130 -5.34 -1.57 -20.89
CA ASP A 130 -4.37 -0.75 -21.61
C ASP A 130 -4.71 0.74 -21.46
N VAL A 131 -3.79 1.50 -20.87
CA VAL A 131 -3.94 2.96 -20.69
C VAL A 131 -3.20 3.78 -21.74
N GLY A 132 -2.74 3.13 -22.82
CA GLY A 132 -1.91 3.72 -23.84
C GLY A 132 -0.42 3.63 -23.50
N ASN A 133 0.43 3.79 -24.53
CA ASN A 133 1.89 3.69 -24.43
C ASN A 133 2.40 2.34 -23.88
N GLY A 134 1.62 1.25 -24.04
CA GLY A 134 2.00 -0.11 -23.64
C GLY A 134 1.85 -0.41 -22.14
N ARG A 135 1.14 0.44 -21.39
CA ARG A 135 0.93 0.30 -19.95
C ARG A 135 -0.35 -0.50 -19.64
N ASP A 136 -0.32 -1.29 -18.58
CA ASP A 136 -1.43 -2.13 -18.11
C ASP A 136 -1.81 -1.77 -16.67
N LEU A 137 -3.07 -1.40 -16.43
CA LEU A 137 -3.63 -1.07 -15.11
C LEU A 137 -3.44 -2.17 -14.08
N LYS A 138 -3.42 -3.44 -14.48
CA LYS A 138 -3.16 -4.56 -13.56
C LYS A 138 -1.75 -4.50 -13.00
N ILE A 139 -0.78 -4.20 -13.85
CA ILE A 139 0.63 -4.05 -13.47
C ILE A 139 0.80 -2.79 -12.63
N VAL A 140 0.23 -1.67 -13.07
CA VAL A 140 0.25 -0.39 -12.33
C VAL A 140 -0.30 -0.57 -10.91
N SER A 141 -1.39 -1.32 -10.74
CA SER A 141 -1.99 -1.54 -9.42
C SER A 141 -1.09 -2.35 -8.49
N LYS A 142 -0.44 -3.41 -9.00
CA LYS A 142 0.52 -4.23 -8.25
C LYS A 142 1.73 -3.41 -7.81
N MET A 143 2.32 -2.67 -8.75
CA MET A 143 3.49 -1.82 -8.49
C MET A 143 3.16 -0.69 -7.51
N THR A 144 2.01 -0.02 -7.68
CA THR A 144 1.55 1.02 -6.73
C THR A 144 1.33 0.46 -5.33
N PHE A 145 0.79 -0.76 -5.22
CA PHE A 145 0.64 -1.42 -3.93
C PHE A 145 1.99 -1.71 -3.27
N ILE A 146 2.99 -2.20 -4.01
CA ILE A 146 4.34 -2.42 -3.46
C ILE A 146 5.03 -1.10 -3.06
N HIS A 147 4.82 -0.03 -3.81
CA HIS A 147 5.24 1.33 -3.42
C HIS A 147 4.68 1.70 -2.04
N GLU A 148 3.36 1.59 -1.86
CA GLU A 148 2.73 1.92 -0.58
C GLU A 148 3.14 0.96 0.56
N MET A 149 3.38 -0.32 0.26
CA MET A 149 3.91 -1.26 1.25
C MET A 149 5.37 -0.95 1.65
N THR A 150 6.14 -0.28 0.79
CA THR A 150 7.45 0.26 1.18
C THR A 150 7.30 1.34 2.27
N HIS A 151 6.28 2.18 2.16
CA HIS A 151 5.96 3.16 3.21
C HIS A 151 5.47 2.48 4.49
N VAL A 152 4.69 1.41 4.40
CA VAL A 152 4.35 0.61 5.59
C VAL A 152 5.61 0.09 6.29
N TRP A 153 6.56 -0.47 5.53
CA TRP A 153 7.84 -0.95 6.05
C TRP A 153 8.66 0.18 6.68
N GLN A 154 8.80 1.31 6.00
CA GLN A 154 9.46 2.51 6.52
C GLN A 154 8.83 3.00 7.84
N HIS A 155 7.50 3.06 7.91
CA HIS A 155 6.77 3.45 9.12
C HIS A 155 7.00 2.46 10.27
N GLN A 156 6.91 1.16 10.03
CA GLN A 156 7.15 0.14 11.07
C GLN A 156 8.61 0.14 11.57
N LYS A 157 9.54 0.70 10.80
CA LYS A 157 10.94 0.91 11.20
C LYS A 157 11.18 2.26 11.90
N GLY A 158 10.11 3.01 12.18
CA GLY A 158 10.15 4.24 12.97
C GLY A 158 10.33 5.52 12.16
N LEU A 159 10.21 5.48 10.83
CA LEU A 159 10.21 6.71 10.03
C LEU A 159 8.88 7.45 10.18
N ASN A 160 8.95 8.77 10.40
CA ASN A 160 7.79 9.63 10.49
C ASN A 160 7.34 10.09 9.08
N LEU A 161 6.36 9.39 8.53
CA LEU A 161 5.83 9.64 7.19
C LEU A 161 4.75 10.74 7.14
N ILE A 162 4.36 11.35 8.26
CA ILE A 162 3.36 12.43 8.28
C ILE A 162 3.86 13.64 7.47
N LYS A 163 5.19 13.86 7.45
CA LYS A 163 5.83 14.90 6.63
C LYS A 163 5.57 14.71 5.13
N ARG A 164 5.39 13.47 4.64
CA ARG A 164 5.02 13.17 3.24
C ARG A 164 3.68 13.80 2.86
N GLY A 165 2.63 13.51 3.63
CA GLY A 165 1.27 13.93 3.31
C GLY A 165 1.04 15.44 3.48
N LEU A 166 1.73 16.07 4.43
CA LEU A 166 1.56 17.50 4.74
C LEU A 166 2.51 18.42 3.95
N ILE A 167 3.68 17.95 3.54
CA ILE A 167 4.72 18.81 2.91
C ILE A 167 4.91 18.46 1.43
N LEU A 168 5.02 17.18 1.07
CA LEU A 168 5.35 16.81 -0.32
C LEU A 168 4.16 16.92 -1.27
N GLN A 169 2.98 16.47 -0.84
CA GLN A 169 1.78 16.49 -1.70
C GLN A 169 1.35 17.91 -2.13
N PRO A 170 1.45 18.96 -1.28
CA PRO A 170 1.28 20.34 -1.72
C PRO A 170 2.43 20.85 -2.60
N LEU A 171 3.68 20.42 -2.37
CA LEU A 171 4.83 20.85 -3.16
C LEU A 171 4.81 20.28 -4.58
N ASP A 172 4.47 18.99 -4.77
CA ASP A 172 4.29 18.37 -6.09
C ASP A 172 3.17 19.04 -6.90
N ARG A 173 2.20 19.68 -6.23
CA ARG A 173 1.12 20.43 -6.91
C ARG A 173 1.49 21.85 -7.28
N VAL A 174 2.45 22.45 -6.58
CA VAL A 174 2.79 23.87 -6.70
C VAL A 174 4.11 24.07 -7.46
N ILE A 175 5.02 23.11 -7.37
CA ILE A 175 6.32 23.12 -8.03
C ILE A 175 6.23 22.24 -9.28
N PRO A 176 6.53 22.79 -10.47
CA PRO A 176 6.60 22.00 -11.71
C PRO A 176 7.55 20.79 -11.58
N ASP A 177 7.17 19.65 -12.16
CA ASP A 177 7.93 18.38 -12.12
C ASP A 177 9.40 18.51 -12.57
N ASN A 178 9.73 19.49 -13.42
CA ASN A 178 11.10 19.76 -13.87
C ASN A 178 11.98 20.45 -12.82
N ILE A 179 11.38 20.95 -11.73
CA ILE A 179 12.05 21.62 -10.61
C ILE A 179 12.08 20.71 -9.39
N TYR A 180 11.01 19.95 -9.14
CA TYR A 180 10.94 18.98 -8.06
C TYR A 180 10.01 17.82 -8.44
N ASP A 181 10.57 16.60 -8.48
CA ASP A 181 9.81 15.36 -8.62
C ASP A 181 10.25 14.44 -7.48
N ALA A 182 9.40 14.30 -6.47
CA ALA A 182 9.68 13.46 -5.31
C ALA A 182 9.86 11.98 -5.69
N TYR A 183 9.29 11.54 -6.82
CA TYR A 183 9.27 10.16 -7.29
C TYR A 183 10.41 9.84 -8.26
N SER A 184 10.98 10.84 -8.94
CA SER A 184 12.13 10.69 -9.83
C SER A 184 13.42 10.51 -9.02
N TYR A 185 13.92 9.27 -9.01
CA TYR A 185 15.25 8.97 -8.53
C TYR A 185 16.24 9.08 -9.69
N GLN A 186 17.46 9.58 -9.41
CA GLN A 186 18.55 9.53 -10.38
C GLN A 186 19.58 8.52 -9.92
N LEU A 187 19.75 7.43 -10.66
CA LEU A 187 20.80 6.48 -10.36
C LEU A 187 22.15 7.11 -10.70
N LYS A 188 22.99 7.27 -9.68
CA LYS A 188 24.40 7.65 -9.85
C LYS A 188 25.25 6.49 -9.37
N TYR A 189 26.32 6.18 -10.08
CA TYR A 189 27.23 5.11 -9.66
C TYR A 189 27.72 5.33 -8.22
N GLY A 190 27.71 4.27 -7.42
CA GLY A 190 28.08 4.32 -6.01
C GLY A 190 26.99 4.80 -5.05
N SER A 191 25.81 5.17 -5.55
CA SER A 191 24.64 5.44 -4.70
C SER A 191 24.26 4.21 -3.87
N LYS A 192 23.84 4.44 -2.63
CA LYS A 192 23.25 3.44 -1.75
C LYS A 192 21.77 3.73 -1.59
N PHE A 193 20.99 2.73 -1.20
CA PHE A 193 19.54 2.89 -1.00
C PHE A 193 19.19 4.05 -0.05
N ASN A 194 19.99 4.23 1.00
CA ASN A 194 19.84 5.31 1.99
C ASN A 194 20.30 6.70 1.51
N ASP A 195 20.75 6.84 0.26
CA ASP A 195 21.09 8.14 -0.34
C ASP A 195 19.88 8.74 -1.07
N PHE A 196 18.81 7.95 -1.24
CA PHE A 196 17.53 8.37 -1.81
C PHE A 196 16.55 8.80 -0.72
N ASN A 197 15.65 9.73 -1.04
CA ASN A 197 14.54 10.08 -0.15
C ASN A 197 13.52 8.92 -0.07
N PHE A 198 12.58 8.97 0.88
CA PHE A 198 11.67 7.86 1.12
C PHE A 198 10.68 7.56 -0.03
N GLU A 199 10.30 8.54 -0.86
CA GLU A 199 9.51 8.30 -2.08
C GLU A 199 10.36 7.63 -3.15
N GLN A 200 11.56 8.13 -3.40
CA GLN A 200 12.52 7.55 -4.34
C GLN A 200 12.86 6.11 -3.96
N GLN A 201 13.04 5.84 -2.66
CA GLN A 201 13.20 4.49 -2.13
C GLN A 201 12.01 3.60 -2.48
N ALA A 202 10.77 4.08 -2.27
CA ALA A 202 9.56 3.34 -2.60
C ALA A 202 9.41 3.10 -4.12
N THR A 203 9.77 4.10 -4.95
CA THR A 203 9.79 3.95 -6.41
C THR A 203 10.83 2.91 -6.85
N ILE A 204 12.05 2.93 -6.28
CA ILE A 204 13.10 1.94 -6.57
C ILE A 204 12.65 0.53 -6.20
N VAL A 205 12.01 0.35 -5.04
CA VAL A 205 11.47 -0.95 -4.61
C VAL A 205 10.37 -1.43 -5.56
N SER A 206 9.49 -0.52 -6.00
CA SER A 206 8.43 -0.81 -6.96
C SER A 206 8.97 -1.22 -8.34
N ASP A 207 9.93 -0.48 -8.89
CA ASP A 207 10.59 -0.84 -10.15
C ASP A 207 11.35 -2.17 -10.02
N TYR A 208 12.04 -2.41 -8.91
CA TYR A 208 12.70 -3.69 -8.63
C TYR A 208 11.71 -4.86 -8.61
N PHE A 209 10.53 -4.68 -8.00
CA PHE A 209 9.46 -5.67 -8.05
C PHE A 209 9.00 -5.96 -9.48
N GLY A 210 8.87 -4.91 -10.31
CA GLY A 210 8.57 -5.06 -11.73
C GLY A 210 9.62 -5.87 -12.49
N ILE A 211 10.91 -5.63 -12.20
CA ILE A 211 12.03 -6.40 -12.76
C ILE A 211 11.94 -7.87 -12.35
N LEU A 212 11.70 -8.15 -11.07
CA LEU A 212 11.56 -9.52 -10.56
C LEU A 212 10.39 -10.27 -11.17
N SER A 213 9.28 -9.57 -11.41
CA SER A 213 8.04 -10.13 -11.94
C SER A 213 8.00 -10.23 -13.47
N ASP A 214 9.10 -9.85 -14.15
CA ASP A 214 9.21 -9.76 -15.61
C ASP A 214 8.07 -8.93 -16.24
N PHE A 215 7.69 -7.84 -15.57
CA PHE A 215 6.67 -6.95 -16.07
C PHE A 215 7.18 -6.07 -17.20
N SER A 216 6.27 -5.70 -18.11
CA SER A 216 6.57 -4.73 -19.17
C SER A 216 7.08 -3.41 -18.56
N GLU A 217 8.29 -3.01 -18.95
CA GLU A 217 8.98 -1.80 -18.48
C GLU A 217 8.21 -0.50 -18.79
N ALA A 218 7.23 -0.55 -19.70
CA ALA A 218 6.30 0.56 -19.93
C ALA A 218 5.60 1.01 -18.63
N ASN A 219 5.43 0.09 -17.66
CA ASN A 219 4.73 0.37 -16.41
C ASN A 219 5.59 0.98 -15.31
N PHE A 220 6.91 1.06 -15.50
CA PHE A 220 7.86 1.43 -14.45
C PHE A 220 7.90 2.94 -14.24
N SER A 221 8.78 3.46 -13.39
CA SER A 221 8.93 4.90 -13.21
C SER A 221 9.30 5.65 -14.51
N SER A 222 9.01 6.95 -14.54
CA SER A 222 9.39 7.84 -15.65
C SER A 222 10.90 7.84 -15.90
N TYR A 223 11.68 7.87 -14.82
CA TYR A 223 13.13 7.81 -14.88
C TYR A 223 13.60 6.48 -15.48
N TRP A 224 13.08 5.36 -15.01
CA TRP A 224 13.40 4.04 -15.56
C TRP A 224 13.15 4.00 -17.07
N ARG A 225 11.94 4.33 -17.53
CA ARG A 225 11.62 4.29 -18.97
C ARG A 225 12.56 5.13 -19.84
N LYS A 226 13.09 6.22 -19.31
CA LYS A 226 13.94 7.15 -20.05
C LYS A 226 15.41 6.72 -20.09
N TYR A 227 15.88 6.05 -19.04
CA TYR A 227 17.30 5.78 -18.85
C TYR A 227 17.65 4.30 -18.69
N SER A 228 16.66 3.39 -18.71
CA SER A 228 16.89 1.96 -18.51
C SER A 228 17.79 1.39 -19.59
N ASN A 229 18.71 0.55 -19.14
CA ASN A 229 19.57 -0.28 -19.97
C ASN A 229 20.00 -1.50 -19.11
N PRO A 230 20.61 -2.53 -19.70
CA PRO A 230 21.01 -3.72 -18.95
C PRO A 230 21.92 -3.44 -17.75
N PHE A 231 22.77 -2.41 -17.83
CA PHE A 231 23.63 -1.99 -16.72
C PHE A 231 22.82 -1.43 -15.55
N TRP A 232 21.87 -0.52 -15.80
CA TRP A 232 21.01 0.02 -14.74
C TRP A 232 20.05 -1.00 -14.16
N LYS A 233 19.65 -2.01 -14.94
CA LYS A 233 18.88 -3.15 -14.44
C LYS A 233 19.66 -3.95 -13.40
N GLN A 234 20.88 -4.33 -13.72
CA GLN A 234 21.77 -4.98 -12.75
C GLN A 234 22.01 -4.06 -11.53
N TYR A 235 22.21 -2.77 -11.76
CA TYR A 235 22.47 -1.83 -10.69
C TYR A 235 21.31 -1.71 -9.68
N ILE A 236 20.03 -1.66 -10.12
CA ILE A 236 18.90 -1.69 -9.19
C ILE A 236 18.85 -3.00 -8.41
N GLN A 237 19.13 -4.13 -9.07
CA GLN A 237 19.17 -5.44 -8.39
C GLN A 237 20.25 -5.44 -7.29
N ASP A 238 21.45 -4.93 -7.58
CA ASP A 238 22.55 -4.81 -6.63
C ASP A 238 22.24 -3.83 -5.49
N LEU A 239 21.63 -2.69 -5.81
CA LEU A 239 21.19 -1.67 -4.84
C LEU A 239 20.20 -2.24 -3.82
N MET A 240 19.35 -3.17 -4.26
CA MET A 240 18.33 -3.82 -3.45
C MET A 240 18.84 -5.01 -2.63
N LEU A 241 20.02 -5.59 -2.96
CA LEU A 241 20.58 -6.76 -2.25
C LEU A 241 20.62 -6.61 -0.72
N PRO A 242 21.04 -5.48 -0.13
CA PRO A 242 21.06 -5.33 1.32
C PRO A 242 19.68 -5.45 1.96
N ILE A 243 18.63 -5.01 1.26
CA ILE A 243 17.24 -5.06 1.72
C ILE A 243 16.71 -6.47 1.55
N ILE A 244 16.87 -7.08 0.39
CA ILE A 244 16.35 -8.43 0.13
C ILE A 244 16.99 -9.44 1.07
N ASN A 245 18.30 -9.31 1.33
CA ASN A 245 19.01 -10.25 2.20
C ASN A 245 18.55 -10.13 3.66
N ASN A 246 18.40 -8.91 4.18
CA ASN A 246 18.00 -8.69 5.57
C ASN A 246 17.14 -7.42 5.76
N PRO A 247 15.86 -7.45 5.36
CA PRO A 247 15.01 -6.25 5.40
C PRO A 247 14.65 -5.86 6.84
N LYS A 248 14.71 -6.83 7.77
CA LYS A 248 14.41 -6.64 9.19
C LYS A 248 15.48 -5.78 9.87
N ASP A 249 16.76 -6.08 9.65
CA ASP A 249 17.86 -5.34 10.30
C ASP A 249 18.42 -4.20 9.46
N PHE A 250 18.00 -4.07 8.19
CA PHE A 250 18.39 -2.93 7.36
C PHE A 250 18.05 -1.61 8.05
N LYS A 251 19.03 -0.73 8.26
CA LYS A 251 18.81 0.54 8.95
C LYS A 251 18.48 1.62 7.93
N LEU A 252 17.25 2.12 7.97
CA LEU A 252 16.87 3.30 7.22
C LEU A 252 17.48 4.54 7.87
N LYS A 253 18.10 5.42 7.07
CA LYS A 253 18.54 6.72 7.58
C LYS A 253 17.30 7.60 7.80
N GLY A 254 17.01 7.93 9.06
CA GLY A 254 15.96 8.89 9.39
C GLY A 254 16.43 10.33 9.25
N VAL A 255 15.66 11.15 8.53
CA VAL A 255 15.50 12.62 8.65
C VAL A 255 16.71 13.50 8.30
N GLY A 256 17.92 12.99 8.13
CA GLY A 256 19.09 13.81 7.74
C GLY A 256 19.06 14.37 6.31
N LEU A 257 18.23 13.80 5.42
CA LEU A 257 18.09 14.22 4.02
C LEU A 257 16.72 14.87 3.72
N ASP A 258 15.82 14.91 4.71
CA ASP A 258 14.42 15.34 4.54
C ASP A 258 14.17 16.74 5.11
N ASN A 259 14.99 17.71 4.72
CA ASN A 259 14.48 19.07 4.68
C ASN A 259 14.24 19.44 3.21
N PRO A 260 13.02 19.20 2.69
CA PRO A 260 12.67 19.56 1.32
C PRO A 260 12.90 21.05 1.06
N ILE A 261 12.85 21.91 2.09
CA ILE A 261 13.20 23.34 1.98
C ILE A 261 14.68 23.51 1.66
N THR A 262 15.61 22.76 2.28
CA THR A 262 17.04 22.82 1.90
C THR A 262 17.29 22.24 0.52
N THR A 263 16.61 21.16 0.12
CA THR A 263 16.75 20.60 -1.24
C THR A 263 16.24 21.60 -2.29
N ILE A 264 15.08 22.22 -2.07
CA ILE A 264 14.51 23.27 -2.93
C ILE A 264 15.38 24.54 -2.92
N ALA A 265 15.85 24.99 -1.75
CA ALA A 265 16.73 26.16 -1.64
C ALA A 265 18.07 25.95 -2.33
N THR A 266 18.63 24.73 -2.27
CA THR A 266 19.86 24.38 -2.98
C THR A 266 19.63 24.37 -4.50
N THR A 267 18.53 23.77 -4.97
CA THR A 267 18.18 23.75 -6.41
C THR A 267 17.87 25.16 -6.95
N LEU A 268 17.15 26.00 -6.21
CA LEU A 268 16.90 27.41 -6.58
C LEU A 268 18.19 28.25 -6.59
N TYR A 269 19.12 28.00 -5.65
CA TYR A 269 20.41 28.68 -5.60
C TYR A 269 21.26 28.45 -6.85
N PHE A 270 21.15 27.28 -7.50
CA PHE A 270 21.86 26.98 -8.75
C PHE A 270 21.16 27.49 -10.02
N ILE A 271 19.86 27.82 -9.96
CA ILE A 271 19.09 28.33 -11.12
C ILE A 271 19.19 29.87 -11.23
N VAL A 272 19.48 30.57 -10.13
CA VAL A 272 19.57 32.04 -10.08
C VAL A 272 21.01 32.56 -10.29
N ARG A 273 21.90 31.74 -10.87
CA ARG A 273 23.25 32.16 -11.32
C ARG A 273 23.51 31.78 -12.77
#